data_AF-A0A210PDQ6-F1
#
_entry.id   AF-A0A210PDQ6-F1
#
_cell.length_a   1.000
_cell.length_b   1.000
_cell.length_c   1.000
_cell.angle_alpha   90.00
_cell.angle_beta   90.00
_cell.angle_gamma   90.00
#
_symmetry.space_group_name_H-M   'P 1'
#
loop_
_entity.id
_entity.type
_entity.pdbx_description
1 polymer ?
#
loop_
_entity_poly.entity_id
_entity_poly.type
_entity_poly.pdbx_seq_one_letter_code
_entity_poly.pdbx_strand_id
1 'polypeptide(L)'
;MSSLRTISTATCPVGALEDACRFVAQFIGKDWKKLYDRLPFAPARDTDKRQKDVFVIDQISARRDRTPEETAVTCLEKWRNFNRHGDIAQLIKGLRTLNKVELAEKVETKYMVTNVYS
;
A
#
# COMPACT_ATOMS: atom_id res chain seq x y z
N MET A 1 -13.13 5.57 -40.28
CA MET A 1 -14.26 5.60 -39.33
C MET A 1 -13.72 5.20 -37.96
N SER A 2 -13.82 6.13 -37.02
CA SER A 2 -13.11 6.10 -35.73
C SER A 2 -13.64 4.99 -34.82
N SER A 3 -12.75 4.06 -34.45
CA SER A 3 -13.02 3.05 -33.43
C SER A 3 -12.99 3.73 -32.06
N LEU A 4 -14.17 4.00 -31.50
CA LEU A 4 -14.35 4.48 -30.15
C LEU A 4 -13.81 3.40 -29.19
N ARG A 5 -12.66 3.66 -28.56
CA ARG A 5 -12.19 2.85 -27.43
C ARG A 5 -13.10 3.17 -26.25
N THR A 6 -13.97 2.23 -25.92
CA THR A 6 -14.71 2.19 -24.67
C THR A 6 -13.70 2.34 -23.53
N ILE A 7 -13.79 3.46 -22.81
CA ILE A 7 -13.06 3.65 -21.57
C ILE A 7 -13.71 2.69 -20.57
N SER A 8 -13.09 1.52 -20.38
CA SER A 8 -13.48 0.59 -19.34
C SER A 8 -13.13 1.25 -18.01
N THR A 9 -14.09 1.96 -17.40
CA THR A 9 -14.01 2.36 -16.00
C THR A 9 -13.99 1.07 -15.19
N ALA A 10 -12.79 0.56 -14.92
CA ALA A 10 -12.58 -0.49 -13.95
C ALA A 10 -12.96 0.10 -12.59
N THR A 11 -14.23 -0.04 -12.23
CA THR A 11 -14.73 0.24 -10.90
C THR A 11 -14.00 -0.72 -9.97
N CYS A 12 -12.92 -0.26 -9.34
CA CYS A 12 -12.26 -1.01 -8.29
C CYS A 12 -13.35 -1.40 -7.27
N PRO A 13 -13.57 -2.70 -6.99
CA PRO A 13 -14.61 -3.10 -6.05
C PRO A 13 -14.35 -2.45 -4.68
N VAL A 14 -15.43 -2.07 -3.99
CA VAL A 14 -15.35 -1.50 -2.63
C VAL A 14 -14.54 -2.48 -1.75
N GLY A 15 -13.36 -2.06 -1.30
CA GLY A 15 -12.42 -2.91 -0.54
C GLY A 15 -11.21 -3.43 -1.32
N ALA A 16 -11.07 -3.17 -2.62
CA ALA A 16 -9.93 -3.62 -3.42
C ALA A 16 -8.57 -3.14 -2.85
N LEU A 17 -8.51 -1.92 -2.32
CA LEU A 17 -7.32 -1.41 -1.65
C LEU A 17 -7.02 -2.14 -0.32
N GLU A 18 -8.05 -2.48 0.45
CA GLU A 18 -7.88 -3.26 1.68
C GLU A 18 -7.28 -4.63 1.34
N ASP A 19 -7.82 -5.27 0.32
CA ASP A 19 -7.38 -6.57 -0.15
C ASP A 19 -5.93 -6.51 -0.68
N ALA A 20 -5.61 -5.48 -1.46
CA ALA A 20 -4.25 -5.23 -1.96
C ALA A 20 -3.26 -4.99 -0.82
N CYS A 21 -3.64 -4.25 0.22
CA CYS A 21 -2.83 -4.04 1.41
C CYS A 21 -2.54 -5.38 2.13
N ARG A 22 -3.56 -6.21 2.32
CA ARG A 22 -3.40 -7.55 2.93
C ARG A 22 -2.51 -8.45 2.09
N PHE A 23 -2.67 -8.42 0.77
CA PHE A 23 -1.81 -9.17 -0.14
C PHE A 23 -0.36 -8.71 -0.04
N VAL A 24 -0.09 -7.41 -0.12
CA VAL A 24 1.28 -6.87 0.01
C VAL A 24 1.90 -7.21 1.37
N ALA A 25 1.12 -7.18 2.45
CA ALA A 25 1.60 -7.50 3.79
C ALA A 25 2.19 -8.92 3.89
N GLN A 26 1.66 -9.89 3.13
CA GLN A 26 2.16 -11.26 3.11
C GLN A 26 3.55 -11.41 2.48
N PHE A 27 3.97 -10.46 1.62
CA PHE A 27 5.21 -10.54 0.87
C PHE A 27 6.24 -9.48 1.26
N ILE A 28 5.82 -8.37 1.88
CA ILE A 28 6.71 -7.25 2.19
C ILE A 28 7.67 -7.56 3.35
N GLY A 29 7.27 -8.44 4.27
CA GLY A 29 8.05 -8.83 5.44
C GLY A 29 8.57 -7.62 6.22
N LYS A 30 9.84 -7.66 6.64
CA LYS A 30 10.48 -6.60 7.45
C LYS A 30 10.62 -5.24 6.74
N ASP A 31 10.45 -5.18 5.42
CA ASP A 31 10.54 -3.93 4.66
C ASP A 31 9.29 -3.05 4.80
N TRP A 32 8.27 -3.48 5.56
CA TRP A 32 7.06 -2.69 5.83
C TRP A 32 7.37 -1.29 6.38
N LYS A 33 8.42 -1.15 7.22
CA LYS A 33 8.84 0.15 7.79
C LYS A 33 9.26 1.12 6.70
N LYS A 34 10.05 0.62 5.75
CA LYS A 34 10.57 1.37 4.61
C LYS A 34 9.48 1.69 3.60
N LEU A 35 8.50 0.80 3.45
CA LEU A 35 7.33 1.05 2.63
C LEU A 35 6.49 2.18 3.23
N TYR A 36 6.18 2.11 4.53
CA TYR A 36 5.39 3.14 5.23
C TYR A 36 5.97 4.54 5.07
N ASP A 37 7.29 4.66 5.15
CA ASP A 37 7.99 5.94 4.99
C ASP A 37 7.83 6.55 3.58
N ARG A 38 7.76 5.71 2.55
CA ARG A 38 7.63 6.12 1.14
C ARG A 38 6.18 6.33 0.70
N LEU A 39 5.20 5.91 1.50
CA LEU A 39 3.80 6.06 1.14
C LEU A 39 3.36 7.54 1.24
N PRO A 40 2.47 7.99 0.34
CA PRO A 40 1.87 9.31 0.43
C PRO A 40 0.82 9.35 1.55
N PHE A 41 0.77 10.45 2.30
CA PHE A 41 -0.23 10.69 3.34
C PHE A 41 -1.00 11.97 3.05
N ALA A 42 -2.32 11.96 3.31
CA ALA A 42 -3.21 13.10 3.12
C ALA A 42 -4.16 13.25 4.33
N PRO A 43 -3.90 14.15 5.31
CA PRO A 43 -2.93 15.24 5.27
C PRO A 43 -1.47 14.77 5.36
N ALA A 44 -0.55 15.62 4.91
CA ALA A 44 0.88 15.35 5.01
C ALA A 44 1.25 15.08 6.47
N ARG A 45 1.95 13.97 6.71
CA ARG A 45 2.52 13.64 8.01
C ARG A 45 4.01 13.90 8.00
N ASP A 46 4.45 14.74 8.95
CA ASP A 46 5.85 15.04 9.21
C ASP A 46 6.63 13.76 9.57
N THR A 47 7.94 13.79 9.33
CA THR A 47 8.85 12.67 9.56
C THR A 47 8.77 12.14 11.00
N ASP A 48 8.75 13.03 12.02
CA ASP A 48 8.63 12.63 13.43
C ASP A 48 7.34 11.85 13.72
N LYS A 49 6.23 12.26 13.11
CA LYS A 49 4.94 11.57 13.27
C LYS A 49 4.99 10.18 12.66
N ARG A 50 5.65 10.02 11.49
CA ARG A 50 5.84 8.72 10.84
C ARG A 50 6.73 7.80 11.66
N GLN A 51 7.85 8.32 12.18
CA GLN A 51 8.76 7.55 13.06
C GLN A 51 8.05 7.10 14.34
N LYS A 52 7.25 7.98 14.96
CA LYS A 52 6.43 7.65 16.13
C LYS A 52 5.44 6.54 15.81
N ASP A 53 4.82 6.53 14.62
CA ASP A 53 3.94 5.43 14.24
C ASP A 53 4.69 4.11 14.10
N VAL A 54 5.82 4.13 13.39
CA VAL A 54 6.65 2.94 13.19
C VAL A 54 7.04 2.37 14.56
N PHE A 55 7.49 3.22 15.47
CA PHE A 55 7.80 2.82 16.85
C PHE A 55 6.60 2.19 17.57
N VAL A 56 5.43 2.84 17.52
CA VAL A 56 4.22 2.33 18.17
C VAL A 56 3.78 0.99 17.56
N ILE A 57 3.81 0.85 16.24
CA ILE A 57 3.45 -0.40 15.54
C ILE A 57 4.42 -1.52 15.93
N ASP A 58 5.71 -1.23 15.99
CA ASP A 58 6.76 -2.19 16.34
C ASP A 58 6.60 -2.65 17.79
N GLN A 59 6.36 -1.72 18.73
CA GLN A 59 6.11 -2.02 20.14
C GLN A 59 4.85 -2.86 20.34
N ILE A 60 3.74 -2.53 19.68
CA ILE A 60 2.50 -3.31 19.75
C ILE A 60 2.72 -4.72 19.19
N SER A 61 3.49 -4.83 18.10
CA SER A 61 3.77 -6.11 17.46
C SER A 61 4.64 -7.00 18.32
N ALA A 62 5.71 -6.45 18.90
CA ALA A 62 6.59 -7.17 19.81
C ALA A 62 5.85 -7.66 21.07
N ARG A 63 4.95 -6.84 21.63
CA ARG A 63 4.16 -7.21 22.82
C ARG A 63 3.11 -8.30 22.58
N ARG A 64 2.71 -8.52 21.33
CA ARG A 64 1.64 -9.46 20.96
C ARG A 64 2.18 -10.66 20.17
N ASP A 65 3.50 -10.84 20.13
CA ASP A 65 4.19 -11.86 19.35
C ASP A 65 3.71 -11.91 17.88
N ARG A 66 3.41 -10.74 17.31
CA ARG A 66 2.90 -10.65 15.95
C ARG A 66 3.98 -11.01 14.94
N THR A 67 3.55 -11.75 13.92
CA THR A 67 4.36 -12.05 12.75
C THR A 67 4.64 -10.77 11.94
N PRO A 68 5.75 -10.71 11.18
CA PRO A 68 6.04 -9.59 10.30
C PRO A 68 4.89 -9.22 9.34
N GLU A 69 4.13 -10.22 8.91
CA GLU A 69 2.96 -10.09 8.05
C GLU A 69 1.83 -9.35 8.77
N GLU A 70 1.47 -9.76 9.99
CA GLU A 70 0.44 -9.09 10.81
C GLU A 70 0.82 -7.65 11.16
N THR A 71 2.12 -7.41 11.42
CA THR A 71 2.66 -6.06 11.61
C THR A 71 2.50 -5.22 10.34
N ALA A 72 2.83 -5.78 9.18
CA ALA A 72 2.68 -5.10 7.90
C ALA A 72 1.21 -4.80 7.57
N VAL A 73 0.27 -5.69 7.88
CA VAL A 73 -1.18 -5.44 7.76
C VAL A 73 -1.57 -4.23 8.62
N THR A 74 -1.21 -4.26 9.91
CA THR A 74 -1.54 -3.15 10.85
C THR A 74 -0.99 -1.81 10.35
N CYS A 75 0.22 -1.84 9.77
CA CYS A 75 0.87 -0.68 9.19
C CYS A 75 0.11 -0.12 7.97
N LEU A 76 -0.27 -0.98 7.03
CA LEU A 76 -0.99 -0.59 5.81
C LEU A 76 -2.43 -0.17 6.09
N GLU A 77 -3.09 -0.79 7.07
CA GLU A 77 -4.39 -0.35 7.59
C GLU A 77 -4.29 1.06 8.17
N LYS A 78 -3.26 1.32 8.97
CA LYS A 78 -3.02 2.66 9.51
C LYS A 78 -2.81 3.67 8.39
N TRP A 79 -2.00 3.35 7.38
CA TRP A 79 -1.84 4.22 6.20
C TRP A 79 -3.18 4.49 5.52
N ARG A 80 -3.99 3.46 5.25
CA ARG A 80 -5.32 3.61 4.64
C ARG A 80 -6.25 4.52 5.46
N ASN A 81 -6.21 4.42 6.78
CA ASN A 81 -7.02 5.27 7.66
C ASN A 81 -6.63 6.75 7.54
N PHE A 82 -5.36 7.06 7.31
CA PHE A 82 -4.92 8.42 7.02
C PHE A 82 -5.16 8.81 5.57
N ASN A 83 -5.18 7.87 4.64
CA ASN A 83 -5.29 8.12 3.21
C ASN A 83 -6.67 7.69 2.71
N ARG A 84 -7.72 8.45 3.10
CA ARG A 84 -9.13 8.13 2.81
C ARG A 84 -9.44 8.01 1.32
N HIS A 85 -8.72 8.77 0.49
CA HIS A 85 -8.79 8.72 -0.98
C HIS A 85 -7.59 7.98 -1.58
N GLY A 86 -6.92 7.16 -0.78
CA GLY A 86 -5.81 6.34 -1.24
C GLY A 86 -6.27 5.35 -2.29
N ASP A 87 -5.38 5.02 -3.21
CA ASP A 87 -5.63 4.05 -4.27
C ASP A 87 -4.46 3.07 -4.41
N ILE A 88 -4.74 1.91 -5.03
CA ILE A 88 -3.78 0.83 -5.26
C ILE A 88 -2.57 1.35 -6.06
N ALA A 89 -2.79 2.31 -6.96
CA ALA A 89 -1.75 3.03 -7.68
C ALA A 89 -0.66 3.61 -6.76
N GLN A 90 -1.04 4.19 -5.62
CA GLN A 90 -0.10 4.78 -4.67
C GLN A 90 0.70 3.71 -3.92
N LEU A 91 0.06 2.58 -3.60
CA LEU A 91 0.72 1.41 -3.01
C LEU A 91 1.76 0.82 -3.97
N ILE A 92 1.39 0.65 -5.25
CA ILE A 92 2.28 0.19 -6.33
C ILE A 92 3.48 1.13 -6.47
N LYS A 93 3.24 2.45 -6.51
CA LYS A 93 4.32 3.44 -6.58
C LYS A 93 5.26 3.33 -5.37
N GLY A 94 4.72 3.18 -4.16
CA GLY A 94 5.50 2.93 -2.95
C GLY A 94 6.40 1.69 -3.05
N LEU A 95 5.86 0.57 -3.54
CA LEU A 95 6.62 -0.68 -3.75
C LEU A 95 7.75 -0.51 -4.76
N ARG A 96 7.49 0.18 -5.88
CA ARG A 96 8.51 0.45 -6.91
C ARG A 96 9.62 1.36 -6.38
N THR A 97 9.29 2.41 -5.62
CA THR A 97 10.30 3.27 -4.97
C THR A 97 11.11 2.55 -3.89
N LEU A 98 10.66 1.37 -3.44
CA LEU A 98 11.36 0.48 -2.53
C LEU A 98 12.16 -0.61 -3.25
N ASN A 99 12.21 -0.58 -4.60
CA ASN A 99 12.78 -1.63 -5.45
C ASN A 99 12.09 -3.00 -5.33
N LYS A 100 10.84 -3.06 -4.85
CA LYS A 100 10.01 -4.28 -4.82
C LYS A 100 9.20 -4.41 -6.11
N VAL A 101 9.88 -4.36 -7.25
CA VAL A 101 9.26 -4.28 -8.60
C VAL A 101 8.40 -5.51 -8.87
N GLU A 102 8.90 -6.72 -8.61
CA GLU A 102 8.14 -7.96 -8.82
C GLU A 102 6.85 -8.01 -7.96
N LEU A 103 6.89 -7.46 -6.75
CA LEU A 103 5.70 -7.40 -5.89
C LEU A 103 4.70 -6.37 -6.43
N ALA A 104 5.18 -5.25 -6.96
CA ALA A 104 4.35 -4.24 -7.59
C ALA A 104 3.65 -4.80 -8.84
N GLU A 105 4.37 -5.54 -9.70
CA GLU A 105 3.82 -6.19 -10.90
C GLU A 105 2.76 -7.24 -10.55
N LYS A 106 2.98 -8.01 -9.48
CA LYS A 106 1.98 -8.96 -8.96
C LYS A 106 0.70 -8.25 -8.52
N VAL A 107 0.81 -7.09 -7.86
CA VAL A 107 -0.35 -6.28 -7.46
C VAL A 107 -1.05 -5.71 -8.69
N GLU A 108 -0.32 -5.16 -9.66
CA GLU A 108 -0.87 -4.64 -10.92
C GLU A 108 -1.66 -5.71 -11.67
N THR A 109 -1.06 -6.88 -11.83
CA THR A 109 -1.69 -8.03 -12.51
C THR A 109 -2.93 -8.50 -11.77
N LYS A 110 -2.84 -8.65 -10.45
CA LYS A 110 -3.93 -9.20 -9.62
C LYS A 110 -5.15 -8.28 -9.57
N TYR A 111 -4.93 -6.96 -9.51
CA TYR A 111 -6.00 -5.97 -9.39
C TYR A 111 -6.29 -5.24 -10.71
N MET A 112 -5.76 -5.74 -11.84
CA MET A 112 -5.93 -5.18 -13.19
C MET A 112 -5.65 -3.67 -13.29
N VAL A 113 -4.71 -3.18 -12.49
CA VAL A 113 -4.34 -1.76 -12.48
C VAL A 113 -3.50 -1.50 -13.72
N THR A 114 -4.15 -0.98 -14.76
CA THR A 114 -3.51 -0.70 -16.03
C THR A 114 -3.09 0.77 -16.06
N ASN A 115 -1.78 1.01 -15.99
CA ASN A 115 -1.11 2.29 -16.25
C ASN A 115 -1.20 3.38 -15.16
N VAL A 116 -0.20 3.44 -14.27
CA VAL A 116 0.04 4.55 -13.31
C VAL A 116 1.22 5.45 -13.77
N TYR A 117 1.49 5.50 -15.08
CA TYR A 117 2.48 6.41 -15.63
C TYR A 117 1.78 7.68 -16.12
N SER A 118 1.68 8.66 -15.24
CA SER A 118 1.45 10.08 -15.57
C SER A 118 2.26 10.93 -14.60
#